data_AF-A0AAN5LFJ0-F1
#
_entry.id   AF-A0AAN5LFJ0-F1
#
_cell.length_a   1.000
_cell.length_b   1.000
_cell.length_c   1.000
_cell.angle_alpha   90.00
_cell.angle_beta   90.00
_cell.angle_gamma   90.00
#
_symmetry.space_group_name_H-M   'P 1'
#
loop_
_entity.id
_entity.type
_entity.pdbx_description
1 polymer ?
#
loop_
_entity_poly.entity_id
_entity_poly.type
_entity_poly.pdbx_seq_one_letter_code
_entity_poly.pdbx_strand_id
1 'polypeptide(L)' 'MPDKRKGYNVSKERYLRLERMAVDMSYKVGRTIKWSEIITYLIDNYAKDAVEDMTSQETMKKKTKV' A
#
# COMPACT_ATOMS: atom_id res chain seq x y z
N MET A 1 -22.77 1.52 -11.90
CA MET A 1 -22.88 2.26 -10.62
C MET A 1 -21.62 3.11 -10.48
N PRO A 2 -21.69 4.41 -10.13
CA PRO A 2 -20.48 5.21 -9.97
C PRO A 2 -19.66 4.64 -8.82
N ASP A 3 -18.46 4.19 -9.14
CA ASP A 3 -17.50 3.58 -8.23
C ASP A 3 -17.26 4.53 -7.05
N LYS A 4 -17.68 4.13 -5.84
CA LYS A 4 -17.54 4.95 -4.64
C LYS A 4 -16.04 5.07 -4.34
N ARG A 5 -15.41 6.15 -4.82
CA ARG A 5 -14.05 6.54 -4.45
C ARG A 5 -13.94 6.62 -2.93
N LYS A 6 -13.36 5.60 -2.30
CA LYS A 6 -12.98 5.65 -0.90
C LYS A 6 -11.66 6.42 -0.81
N GLY A 7 -11.72 7.62 -0.25
CA GLY A 7 -10.53 8.40 0.04
C GLY A 7 -9.75 7.78 1.20
N TYR A 8 -8.46 7.52 1.00
CA TYR A 8 -7.58 7.06 2.07
C TYR A 8 -6.85 8.26 2.68
N ASN A 9 -6.98 8.45 3.99
CA ASN A 9 -6.26 9.49 4.71
C ASN A 9 -4.82 9.01 4.94
N VAL A 10 -3.89 9.52 4.14
CA VAL A 10 -2.45 9.26 4.30
C VAL A 10 -1.88 10.31 5.25
N SER A 11 -1.32 9.89 6.39
CA SER A 11 -0.58 10.78 7.28
C SER A 11 0.61 11.42 6.55
N LYS A 12 0.98 12.65 6.92
CA LYS A 12 2.07 13.41 6.27
C LYS A 12 3.38 12.62 6.17
N GLU A 13 3.73 11.85 7.20
CA GLU A 13 4.93 11.00 7.18
C GLU A 13 4.85 9.88 6.13
N ARG A 14 3.71 9.19 6.06
CA ARG A 14 3.49 8.10 5.09
C ARG A 14 3.46 8.65 3.66
N TYR A 15 2.88 9.83 3.47
CA TYR A 15 2.91 10.56 2.20
C TYR A 15 4.36 10.87 1.79
N LEU A 16 5.17 11.43 2.69
CA LEU A 16 6.55 11.81 2.39
C LEU A 16 7.42 10.60 2.02
N ARG A 17 7.22 9.46 2.70
CA ARG A 17 7.89 8.20 2.37
C ARG A 17 7.51 7.72 0.97
N LEU A 18 6.22 7.73 0.64
CA LEU A 18 5.72 7.34 -0.68
C LEU A 18 6.20 8.27 -1.78
N GLU A 19 6.23 9.57 -1.53
CA GLU A 19 6.72 10.56 -2.48
C GLU A 19 8.21 10.37 -2.75
N ARG A 20 9.03 10.12 -1.72
CA ARG A 20 10.46 9.79 -1.92
C ARG A 20 10.66 8.52 -2.74
N MET A 21 9.90 7.46 -2.45
CA MET A 21 9.96 6.23 -3.24
C MET A 21 9.49 6.47 -4.69
N ALA A 22 8.48 7.30 -4.89
CA ALA A 22 8.01 7.68 -6.21
C ALA A 22 9.07 8.46 -6.99
N VAL A 23 9.80 9.38 -6.36
CA VAL A 23 10.91 10.11 -6.98
C VAL A 23 12.05 9.17 -7.36
N ASP A 24 12.46 8.26 -6.47
CA ASP A 24 13.53 7.29 -6.74
C ASP A 24 13.16 6.35 -7.90
N MET A 25 11.92 5.85 -7.90
CA MET A 25 11.39 5.05 -8.99
C MET A 25 11.30 5.85 -10.29
N SER A 26 10.87 7.12 -10.22
CA SER A 26 10.79 7.99 -11.39
C SER A 26 12.16 8.22 -12.02
N TYR A 27 13.17 8.41 -11.19
CA TYR A 27 14.56 8.59 -11.62
C TYR A 27 15.09 7.33 -12.32
N LYS A 28 14.83 6.14 -11.77
CA LYS A 28 15.24 4.86 -12.36
C LYS A 28 14.52 4.53 -13.67
N VAL A 29 13.23 4.82 -13.76
CA VAL A 29 12.38 4.48 -14.91
C VAL A 29 12.41 5.57 -16.00
N GLY A 30 12.92 6.77 -15.68
CA GLY A 30 12.94 7.91 -16.59
C GLY A 30 11.55 8.49 -16.89
N ARG A 31 10.56 8.19 -16.04
CA ARG A 31 9.17 8.66 -16.16
C ARG A 31 8.68 9.17 -14.82
N THR A 32 7.88 10.24 -14.82
CA THR A 32 7.29 10.77 -13.59
C THR A 32 6.20 9.83 -13.07
N ILE A 33 6.52 9.06 -12.03
CA ILE A 33 5.60 8.20 -11.29
C ILE A 33 4.98 9.03 -10.16
N LYS A 34 3.65 8.96 -10.02
CA LYS A 34 2.94 9.56 -8.89
C LYS A 34 2.83 8.54 -7.76
N TRP A 35 2.94 9.00 -6.51
CA TRP A 35 2.73 8.17 -5.32
C TRP A 35 1.37 7.43 -5.34
N SER A 36 0.35 8.04 -5.97
CA SER A 36 -0.99 7.46 -6.12
C SER A 36 -0.96 6.18 -6.94
N GLU A 37 -0.17 6.13 -8.01
CA GLU A 37 -0.06 4.95 -8.86
C GLU A 37 0.65 3.81 -8.15
N ILE A 38 1.65 4.14 -7.33
CA ILE A 38 2.34 3.14 -6.48
C ILE A 38 1.34 2.51 -5.50
N ILE A 39 0.51 3.32 -4.86
CA ILE A 39 -0.53 2.81 -3.97
C ILE A 39 -1.55 1.96 -4.73
N THR A 40 -2.02 2.40 -5.90
CA THR A 40 -2.96 1.62 -6.71
C THR A 40 -2.35 0.28 -7.09
N TYR A 41 -1.11 0.26 -7.57
CA TYR A 41 -0.40 -0.97 -7.91
C TYR A 41 -0.25 -1.90 -6.70
N LEU A 42 0.04 -1.33 -5.53
CA LEU A 42 0.17 -2.07 -4.28
C LEU A 42 -1.18 -2.68 -3.84
N ILE A 43 -2.27 -1.94 -3.99
CA ILE A 43 -3.61 -2.46 -3.70
C ILE A 43 -3.99 -3.56 -4.69
N ASP A 44 -3.81 -3.36 -5.99
CA ASP A 44 -4.23 -4.37 -6.98
C ASP A 44 -3.38 -5.64 -6.93
N ASN A 45 -2.05 -5.53 -6.80
CA ASN A 45 -1.15 -6.68 -6.87
C ASN A 45 -0.84 -7.31 -5.52
N TYR A 46 -0.75 -6.51 -4.45
CA TYR A 46 -0.31 -6.98 -3.13
C TYR A 46 -1.42 -7.02 -2.09
N ALA A 47 -2.66 -6.58 -2.37
CA ALA A 47 -3.73 -6.69 -1.37
C ALA A 47 -4.02 -8.15 -1.01
N LYS A 48 -3.88 -9.09 -1.95
CA LYS A 48 -4.11 -10.51 -1.68
C LYS A 48 -3.08 -11.06 -0.71
N ASP A 49 -1.79 -10.85 -0.98
CA ASP A 49 -0.70 -11.21 -0.07
C ASP A 49 -0.84 -10.52 1.29
N ALA A 50 -1.25 -9.24 1.31
CA ALA A 50 -1.47 -8.50 2.55
C ALA A 50 -2.60 -9.12 3.40
N VAL A 51 -3.68 -9.59 2.78
CA VAL A 51 -4.77 -10.28 3.50
C VAL A 51 -4.30 -11.63 4.05
N GLU A 52 -3.51 -12.38 3.29
CA GLU A 52 -2.96 -13.67 3.73
C GLU A 52 -1.97 -13.50 4.90
N ASP A 53 -1.11 -12.48 4.83
CA ASP A 53 -0.18 -12.14 5.91
C ASP A 53 -0.92 -11.66 7.16
N MET A 54 -1.91 -10.77 7.01
CA MET A 54 -2.76 -10.33 8.12
C MET A 54 -3.52 -11.48 8.76
N THR A 55 -4.06 -12.40 7.96
CA THR A 55 -4.77 -13.59 8.46
C THR A 55 -3.82 -14.51 9.21
N SER A 56 -2.60 -14.69 8.70
CA SER A 56 -1.54 -15.47 9.34
C SER A 56 -1.13 -14.84 10.68
N GLN A 57 -0.97 -13.52 10.74
CA GLN A 57 -0.66 -12.82 11.99
C GLN A 57 -1.79 -12.95 13.03
N GLU A 58 -3.05 -12.81 12.61
CA GLU A 58 -4.19 -12.90 13.53
C GLU A 58 -4.43 -14.33 14.03
N THR A 59 -4.18 -15.34 13.19
CA THR A 59 -4.21 -16.76 13.60
C THR A 59 -3.05 -17.12 14.52
N MET A 60 -1.85 -16.54 14.33
CA MET A 60 -0.73 -16.69 15.26
C MET A 60 -1.00 -16.02 16.61
N LYS A 61 -1.55 -14.80 16.63
CA LYS A 61 -1.93 -14.13 17.88
C LYS A 61 -2.99 -14.91 18.68
N LYS A 62 -3.91 -15.59 18.00
CA LYS A 62 -4.88 -16.48 18.67
C LYS A 62 -4.22 -17.70 19.32
N LYS A 63 -3.15 -18.26 18.73
CA LYS A 63 -2.41 -19.39 19.31
C LYS A 63 -1.52 -19.01 20.49
N THR A 64 -1.03 -17.79 20.58
CA THR A 64 -0.23 -17.32 21.74
C THR A 64 -1.08 -17.01 22.98
N LYS A 65 -2.42 -17.01 22.86
CA LYS A 65 -3.35 -16.68 23.95
C LYS A 65 -4.06 -17.91 24.56
N VAL A 66 -3.57 -19.12 24.28
CA VAL A 66 -4.01 -20.39 24.90
C VAL A 66 -2.88 -21.04 25.67
#